data_AF-Q1MY09-F1
#
_entry.id   AF-Q1MY09-F1
#
_cell.length_a   1.000
_cell.length_b   1.000
_cell.length_c   1.000
_cell.angle_alpha   90.00
_cell.angle_beta   90.00
_cell.angle_gamma   90.00
#
_symmetry.space_group_name_H-M   'P 1'
#
loop_
_entity.id
_entity.type
_entity.pdbx_description
1 polymer ?
#
loop_
_entity_poly.entity_id
_entity_poly.type
_entity_poly.pdbx_seq_one_letter_code
_entity_poly.pdbx_strand_id
1 'polypeptide(L)'
;MDISTTFSALSVAIDSVRRLRDVNNALSSAELNNLVADLLDSLANVKMDLAEVKSELALKDSRILKLEGELELLNETKYAHEKIFLTGDDDPFCPVCFERDSKLIHLRASIYRKSQGYGCPSCGYFTYNELLLV
;
A
#
# COMPACT_ATOMS: atom_id res chain seq x y z
N MET A 1 15.82 -5.79 6.14
CA MET A 1 17.08 -6.52 5.87
C MET A 1 17.04 -6.99 4.40
N ASP A 2 18.14 -6.99 3.64
CA ASP A 2 18.11 -7.28 2.19
C ASP A 2 17.89 -8.76 1.88
N ILE A 3 17.14 -9.12 0.82
CA ILE A 3 16.90 -10.54 0.46
C ILE A 3 18.20 -11.32 0.20
N SER A 4 19.29 -10.60 -0.10
CA SER A 4 20.63 -11.18 -0.26
C SER A 4 21.21 -11.71 1.06
N THR A 5 20.83 -11.12 2.19
CA THR A 5 21.29 -11.54 3.53
C THR A 5 20.60 -12.83 3.97
N THR A 6 19.30 -12.98 3.68
CA THR A 6 18.54 -14.23 3.87
C THR A 6 19.08 -15.36 3.00
N PHE A 7 19.46 -15.04 1.76
CA PHE A 7 20.09 -15.99 0.85
C PHE A 7 21.48 -16.45 1.34
N SER A 8 22.22 -15.57 2.00
CA SER A 8 23.53 -15.87 2.59
C SER A 8 23.40 -16.85 3.76
N ALA A 9 22.42 -16.66 4.65
CA ALA A 9 22.16 -17.58 5.76
C ALA A 9 21.71 -18.97 5.29
N LEU A 10 20.91 -19.04 4.22
CA LEU A 10 20.55 -20.32 3.58
C LEU A 10 21.78 -21.02 2.96
N SER A 11 22.71 -20.25 2.39
CA SER A 11 23.96 -20.78 1.83
C SER A 11 24.85 -21.40 2.92
N VAL A 12 24.92 -20.77 4.10
CA VAL A 12 25.60 -21.34 5.28
C VAL A 12 24.96 -22.68 5.70
N ALA A 13 23.63 -22.76 5.75
CA ALA A 13 22.94 -24.01 6.07
C ALA A 13 23.21 -25.12 5.02
N ILE A 14 23.24 -24.78 3.73
CA ILE A 14 23.58 -25.71 2.63
C ILE A 14 25.03 -26.21 2.75
N ASP A 15 25.98 -25.33 3.08
CA ASP A 15 27.38 -25.72 3.28
C ASP A 15 27.57 -26.60 4.52
N SER A 16 26.79 -26.38 5.58
CA SER A 16 26.74 -27.28 6.75
C SER A 16 26.19 -28.67 6.39
N VAL A 17 25.19 -28.76 5.50
CA VAL A 17 24.67 -30.04 4.99
C VAL A 17 25.67 -30.73 4.04
N ARG A 18 26.43 -29.98 3.23
CA ARG A 18 27.51 -30.55 2.41
C ARG A 18 28.60 -31.17 3.26
N ARG A 19 28.96 -30.53 4.38
CA ARG A 19 29.90 -31.08 5.37
C ARG A 19 29.39 -32.40 5.98
N LEU A 20 28.08 -32.58 6.19
CA LEU A 20 27.52 -33.88 6.61
C LEU A 20 27.70 -34.98 5.55
N ARG A 21 27.56 -34.65 4.26
CA ARG A 21 27.68 -35.63 3.15
C ARG A 21 29.11 -36.13 2.97
N ASP A 22 30.09 -35.27 3.16
CA ASP A 22 31.51 -35.61 2.97
C ASP A 22 32.08 -36.44 4.14
N VAL A 23 31.34 -36.57 5.25
CA VAL A 23 31.80 -37.17 6.50
C VAL A 23 30.93 -38.36 6.91
N ASN A 24 30.98 -39.46 6.17
CA ASN A 24 30.31 -40.70 6.57
C ASN A 24 31.13 -41.57 7.55
N ASN A 25 32.38 -41.21 7.93
CA ASN A 25 33.25 -42.10 8.71
C ASN A 25 34.16 -41.48 9.81
N ALA A 26 34.13 -40.16 10.09
CA ALA A 26 35.23 -39.54 10.87
C ALA A 26 34.85 -38.58 12.03
N LEU A 27 33.57 -38.29 12.29
CA LEU A 27 33.20 -37.27 13.27
C LEU A 27 32.90 -37.84 14.67
N SER A 28 33.41 -37.20 15.72
CA SER A 28 33.04 -37.50 17.12
C SER A 28 31.65 -36.97 17.46
N SER A 29 31.00 -37.54 18.49
CA SER A 29 29.67 -37.12 18.95
C SER A 29 29.60 -35.63 19.31
N ALA A 30 30.69 -35.06 19.85
CA ALA A 30 30.77 -33.65 20.21
C ALA A 30 30.74 -32.73 18.97
N GLU A 31 31.46 -33.09 17.91
CA GLU A 31 31.50 -32.33 16.66
C GLU A 31 30.16 -32.39 15.92
N LEU A 32 29.47 -33.53 15.97
CA LEU A 32 28.12 -33.67 15.41
C LEU A 32 27.12 -32.76 16.14
N ASN A 33 27.18 -32.72 17.48
CA ASN A 33 26.31 -31.87 18.29
C ASN A 33 26.56 -30.37 18.04
N ASN A 34 27.81 -29.94 17.91
CA ASN A 34 28.13 -28.56 17.55
C ASN A 34 27.59 -28.20 16.17
N LEU A 35 27.73 -29.08 15.18
CA LEU A 35 27.22 -28.82 13.83
C LEU A 35 25.68 -28.72 13.80
N VAL A 36 24.99 -29.56 14.58
CA VAL A 36 23.52 -29.48 14.73
C VAL A 36 23.12 -28.16 15.39
N ALA A 37 23.87 -27.69 16.39
CA ALA A 37 23.63 -26.40 17.02
C ALA A 37 23.82 -25.23 16.03
N ASP A 38 24.92 -25.23 15.26
CA ASP A 38 25.17 -24.22 14.23
C ASP A 38 24.07 -24.18 13.15
N LEU A 39 23.55 -25.36 12.78
CA LEU A 39 22.44 -25.48 11.83
C LEU A 39 21.14 -24.92 12.41
N LEU A 40 20.84 -25.22 13.68
CA LEU A 40 19.65 -24.72 14.37
C LEU A 40 19.69 -23.19 14.51
N ASP A 41 20.84 -22.62 14.85
CA ASP A 41 21.02 -21.17 14.94
C ASP A 41 20.87 -20.51 13.57
N SER A 42 21.47 -21.10 12.53
CA SER A 42 21.33 -20.60 11.15
C SER A 42 19.88 -20.62 10.69
N LEU A 43 19.12 -21.67 11.01
CA LEU A 43 17.71 -21.80 10.65
C LEU A 43 16.82 -20.83 11.45
N ALA A 44 17.15 -20.60 12.72
CA ALA A 44 16.45 -19.63 13.55
C ALA A 44 16.59 -18.21 12.98
N ASN A 45 17.80 -17.83 12.57
CA ASN A 45 18.06 -16.54 11.92
C ASN A 45 17.26 -16.40 10.63
N VAL A 46 17.28 -17.41 9.75
CA VAL A 46 16.47 -17.40 8.51
C VAL A 46 14.98 -17.25 8.81
N LYS A 47 14.47 -17.89 9.86
CA LYS A 47 13.07 -17.78 10.27
C LYS A 47 12.72 -16.36 10.73
N MET A 48 13.62 -15.71 11.45
CA MET A 48 13.44 -14.32 11.90
C MET A 48 13.41 -13.37 10.70
N ASP A 49 14.37 -13.50 9.79
CA ASP A 49 14.45 -12.65 8.61
C ASP A 49 13.24 -12.86 7.68
N LEU A 50 12.76 -14.11 7.52
CA LEU A 50 11.56 -14.40 6.74
C LEU A 50 10.30 -13.79 7.37
N ALA A 51 10.23 -13.74 8.71
CA ALA A 51 9.14 -13.06 9.40
C ALA A 51 9.17 -11.55 9.17
N GLU A 52 10.36 -10.93 9.16
CA GLU A 52 10.54 -9.52 8.80
C GLU A 52 10.09 -9.25 7.36
N VAL A 53 10.56 -10.07 6.39
CA VAL A 53 10.18 -9.96 4.98
C VAL A 53 8.67 -10.10 4.79
N LYS A 54 8.04 -11.06 5.47
CA LYS A 54 6.57 -11.24 5.41
C LYS A 54 5.82 -10.02 5.95
N SER A 55 6.33 -9.40 7.02
CA SER A 55 5.78 -8.17 7.58
C SER A 55 5.90 -7.00 6.60
N GLU A 56 7.09 -6.81 6.01
CA GLU A 56 7.33 -5.75 5.02
C GLU A 56 6.46 -5.94 3.77
N LEU A 57 6.32 -7.17 3.29
CA LEU A 57 5.47 -7.51 2.14
C LEU A 57 4.01 -7.13 2.42
N ALA A 58 3.48 -7.52 3.59
CA ALA A 58 2.10 -7.19 3.98
C ALA A 58 1.86 -5.67 4.04
N LEU A 59 2.84 -4.90 4.53
CA LEU A 59 2.76 -3.43 4.53
C LEU A 59 2.77 -2.86 3.11
N LYS A 60 3.57 -3.42 2.20
CA LYS A 60 3.60 -3.00 0.80
C LYS A 60 2.30 -3.34 0.08
N ASP A 61 1.77 -4.54 0.25
CA ASP A 61 0.48 -4.95 -0.33
C ASP A 61 -0.67 -4.05 0.15
N SER A 62 -0.70 -3.71 1.44
CA SER A 62 -1.68 -2.76 1.98
C SER A 62 -1.57 -1.37 1.33
N ARG A 63 -0.35 -0.90 1.07
CA ARG A 63 -0.12 0.37 0.37
C ARG A 63 -0.53 0.30 -1.10
N ILE A 64 -0.26 -0.82 -1.77
CA ILE A 64 -0.68 -1.03 -3.17
C ILE A 64 -2.20 -0.96 -3.26
N LEU A 65 -2.92 -1.73 -2.45
CA LEU A 65 -4.39 -1.71 -2.42
C LEU A 65 -4.95 -0.30 -2.18
N LYS A 66 -4.33 0.45 -1.26
CA LYS A 66 -4.73 1.84 -1.00
C LYS A 66 -4.53 2.73 -2.25
N LEU A 67 -3.37 2.65 -2.88
CA LEU A 67 -3.03 3.45 -4.06
C LEU A 67 -3.89 3.07 -5.27
N GLU A 68 -4.19 1.79 -5.45
CA GLU A 68 -5.09 1.31 -6.50
C GLU A 68 -6.49 1.89 -6.33
N GLY A 69 -7.03 1.92 -5.11
CA GLY A 69 -8.32 2.56 -4.82
C GLY A 69 -8.31 4.08 -5.05
N GLU A 70 -7.21 4.77 -4.72
CA GLU A 70 -7.05 6.20 -5.04
C GLU A 70 -7.01 6.46 -6.56
N LEU A 71 -6.36 5.58 -7.32
CA LEU A 71 -6.29 5.66 -8.79
C LEU A 71 -7.64 5.35 -9.45
N GLU A 72 -8.38 4.36 -8.94
CA GLU A 72 -9.71 4.02 -9.43
C GLU A 72 -10.67 5.22 -9.25
N LEU A 73 -10.64 5.85 -8.07
CA LEU A 73 -11.42 7.06 -7.80
C LEU A 73 -11.07 8.20 -8.76
N LEU A 74 -9.79 8.41 -9.07
CA LEU A 74 -9.35 9.41 -10.05
C LEU A 74 -9.83 9.09 -11.47
N ASN A 75 -9.83 7.81 -11.87
CA ASN A 75 -10.32 7.38 -13.18
C ASN A 75 -11.84 7.57 -13.33
N GLU A 76 -12.58 7.40 -12.25
CA GLU A 76 -14.04 7.62 -12.23
C GLU A 76 -14.42 9.10 -12.16
N THR A 77 -13.46 9.98 -11.85
CA THR A 77 -13.64 11.42 -11.67
C THR A 77 -13.59 12.17 -13.01
N LYS A 78 -14.64 12.95 -13.28
CA LYS A 78 -14.73 13.88 -14.42
C LYS A 78 -14.80 15.32 -13.91
N TYR A 79 -13.90 16.15 -14.40
CA TYR A 79 -13.93 17.59 -14.14
C TYR A 79 -14.71 18.30 -15.25
N ALA A 80 -15.79 19.00 -14.89
CA ALA A 80 -16.61 19.78 -15.82
C ALA A 80 -17.18 21.02 -15.13
N HIS A 81 -17.08 22.19 -15.78
CA HIS A 81 -17.71 23.44 -15.32
C HIS A 81 -17.41 23.77 -13.84
N GLU A 82 -16.13 23.70 -13.47
CA GLU A 82 -15.63 23.89 -12.10
C GLU A 82 -16.24 22.94 -11.05
N LYS A 83 -16.74 21.78 -11.48
CA LYS A 83 -17.32 20.75 -10.62
C LYS A 83 -16.66 19.40 -10.90
N ILE A 84 -16.76 18.51 -9.92
CA ILE A 84 -16.37 17.11 -10.06
C ILE A 84 -17.63 16.27 -10.20
N PHE A 85 -17.62 15.31 -11.11
CA PHE A 85 -18.65 14.29 -11.24
C PHE A 85 -18.02 12.91 -11.16
N LEU A 86 -18.66 12.00 -10.45
CA LEU A 86 -18.28 10.59 -10.47
C LEU A 86 -19.17 9.82 -11.45
N THR A 87 -18.62 8.76 -12.01
CA THR A 87 -19.40 7.90 -12.91
C THR A 87 -20.53 7.23 -12.13
N GLY A 88 -21.78 7.54 -12.48
CA GLY A 88 -22.97 6.99 -11.81
C GLY A 88 -23.56 7.87 -10.69
N ASP A 89 -22.98 9.05 -10.43
CA ASP A 89 -23.58 10.07 -9.56
C ASP A 89 -23.97 11.30 -10.39
N ASP A 90 -25.23 11.72 -10.27
CA ASP A 90 -25.79 12.87 -10.97
C ASP A 90 -25.51 14.20 -10.24
N ASP A 91 -25.18 14.13 -8.94
CA ASP A 91 -24.91 15.31 -8.13
C ASP A 91 -23.41 15.69 -8.16
N PRO A 92 -23.06 16.96 -8.41
CA PRO A 92 -21.68 17.38 -8.47
C PRO A 92 -21.02 17.42 -7.09
N PHE A 93 -19.73 17.10 -7.05
CA PHE A 93 -18.86 17.20 -5.88
C PHE A 93 -18.01 18.47 -5.89
N CYS A 94 -17.60 18.89 -4.70
CA CYS A 94 -16.74 20.05 -4.49
C CYS A 94 -15.29 19.76 -4.94
N PRO A 95 -14.75 20.48 -5.94
CA PRO A 95 -13.37 20.29 -6.39
C PRO A 95 -12.34 20.61 -5.30
N VAL A 96 -12.60 21.66 -4.51
CA VAL A 96 -11.67 22.10 -3.46
C VAL A 96 -11.50 21.06 -2.36
N CYS A 97 -12.58 20.41 -1.93
CA CYS A 97 -12.53 19.38 -0.89
C CYS A 97 -11.86 18.10 -1.41
N PHE A 98 -12.04 17.79 -2.68
CA PHE A 98 -11.41 16.64 -3.31
C PHE A 98 -9.91 16.85 -3.52
N GLU A 99 -9.49 17.99 -4.08
CA GLU A 99 -8.07 18.26 -4.33
C GLU A 99 -7.26 18.43 -3.05
N ARG A 100 -7.85 19.03 -2.02
CA ARG A 100 -7.14 19.28 -0.75
C ARG A 100 -7.08 18.04 0.14
N ASP A 101 -8.20 17.32 0.25
CA ASP A 101 -8.40 16.31 1.30
C ASP A 101 -8.88 14.95 0.75
N SER A 102 -9.00 14.78 -0.58
CA SER A 102 -9.62 13.63 -1.25
C SER A 102 -11.05 13.34 -0.76
N LYS A 103 -11.77 14.38 -0.33
CA LYS A 103 -13.13 14.27 0.19
C LYS A 103 -14.16 14.59 -0.88
N LEU A 104 -14.99 13.59 -1.18
CA LEU A 104 -16.18 13.73 -2.02
C LEU A 104 -17.32 14.36 -1.22
N ILE A 105 -17.43 15.68 -1.29
CA ILE A 105 -18.52 16.44 -0.66
C ILE A 105 -19.46 16.93 -1.75
N HIS A 106 -20.71 16.44 -1.76
CA HIS A 106 -21.74 16.94 -2.67
C HIS A 106 -21.95 18.44 -2.51
N LEU A 107 -21.95 19.14 -3.65
CA LEU A 107 -22.40 20.52 -3.71
C LEU A 107 -23.91 20.56 -3.62
N ARG A 108 -24.44 21.56 -2.92
CA ARG A 108 -25.89 21.77 -2.79
C ARG A 108 -26.33 22.98 -3.57
N ALA A 109 -27.52 22.93 -4.17
CA ALA A 109 -28.14 24.10 -4.76
C ALA A 109 -28.20 25.24 -3.73
N SER A 110 -27.72 26.42 -4.13
CA SER A 110 -27.63 27.61 -3.27
C SER A 110 -27.82 28.87 -4.09
N ILE A 111 -28.26 29.95 -3.43
CA ILE A 111 -28.44 31.27 -4.03
C ILE A 111 -27.39 32.20 -3.43
N TYR A 112 -26.50 32.72 -4.27
CA TYR A 112 -25.51 33.72 -3.88
C TYR A 112 -25.68 34.98 -4.73
N ARG A 113 -25.83 36.15 -4.08
CA ARG A 113 -26.01 37.46 -4.76
C ARG A 113 -27.06 37.43 -5.87
N LYS A 114 -28.24 36.84 -5.60
CA LYS A 114 -29.37 36.68 -6.55
C LYS A 114 -29.11 35.75 -7.75
N SER A 115 -27.99 35.02 -7.77
CA SER A 115 -27.69 34.03 -8.79
C SER A 115 -27.80 32.62 -8.21
N GLN A 116 -28.39 31.69 -8.97
CA GLN A 116 -28.44 30.28 -8.58
C GLN A 116 -27.12 29.59 -8.91
N GLY A 117 -26.69 28.70 -8.03
CA GLY A 117 -25.47 27.95 -8.19
C GLY A 117 -25.38 26.78 -7.21
N TYR A 118 -24.17 26.32 -7.02
CA TYR A 118 -23.83 25.15 -6.21
C TYR A 118 -22.82 25.56 -5.14
N GLY A 119 -23.14 25.30 -3.88
CA GLY A 119 -22.32 25.64 -2.72
C GLY A 119 -21.87 24.39 -1.95
N CYS A 120 -20.61 24.37 -1.54
CA CYS A 120 -20.07 23.33 -0.66
C CYS A 120 -20.35 23.65 0.80
N PRO A 121 -21.06 22.78 1.55
CA PRO A 121 -21.33 23.00 2.97
C PRO A 121 -20.09 22.87 3.86
N SER A 122 -19.02 22.23 3.37
CA SER A 122 -17.82 21.96 4.17
C SER A 122 -16.77 23.07 4.10
N CYS A 123 -16.59 23.70 2.93
CA CYS A 123 -15.50 24.68 2.72
C CYS A 123 -15.98 26.05 2.22
N GLY A 124 -17.28 26.21 1.91
CA GLY A 124 -17.83 27.46 1.41
C GLY A 124 -17.55 27.76 -0.06
N TYR A 125 -16.92 26.83 -0.80
CA TYR A 125 -16.77 26.94 -2.25
C TYR A 125 -18.13 27.14 -2.92
N PHE A 126 -18.22 28.02 -3.91
CA PHE A 126 -19.43 28.29 -4.67
C PHE A 126 -19.10 28.44 -6.16
N THR A 127 -19.91 27.82 -7.02
CA THR A 127 -19.85 27.99 -8.48
C THR A 127 -21.25 28.21 -9.04
N TYR A 128 -21.35 28.93 -10.16
CA TYR A 128 -22.64 29.29 -10.76
C TYR A 128 -23.27 28.11 -11.51
N ASN A 129 -24.59 28.15 -11.68
CA ASN A 129 -25.29 27.20 -12.54
C ASN A 129 -25.27 27.72 -13.98
N GLU A 130 -24.44 27.14 -14.84
CA GLU A 130 -24.27 27.59 -16.24
C GLU A 130 -25.52 27.35 -17.12
N LEU A 131 -26.52 26.59 -16.65
CA LEU A 131 -27.83 26.46 -17.31
C LEU A 131 -28.67 27.76 -17.33
N LEU A 132 -28.18 28.85 -16.73
CA LEU A 132 -28.82 30.17 -16.70
C LEU A 132 -28.07 31.27 -17.50
N LEU A 133 -27.05 30.91 -18.29
CA LEU A 133 -26.30 31.85 -19.13
C LEU A 133 -26.72 31.84 -20.62
N VAL A 134 -28.01 31.61 -20.89
CA VAL A 134 -28.62 31.80 -22.23
C VAL A 134 -29.66 32.90 -22.17
#